data_AF-A0A973ZDH2-F1
#
_entry.id   AF-A0A973ZDH2-F1
#
_cell.length_a   1.000
_cell.length_b   1.000
_cell.length_c   1.000
_cell.angle_alpha   90.00
_cell.angle_beta   90.00
_cell.angle_gamma   90.00
#
_symmetry.space_group_name_H-M   'P 1'
#
loop_
_entity.id
_entity.type
_entity.pdbx_description
1 polymer ?
#
loop_
_entity_poly.entity_id
_entity_poly.type
_entity_poly.pdbx_seq_one_letter_code
_entity_poly.pdbx_strand_id
1 'polypeptide(L)'
;MVTRRISAALLTLAASRWPAALRDDLRREWTAELHVLSEGGRSWAMLRYAVSLAVSRPVPDHSAMPLGRRAWHAVRLVLLAPLLCAALYLASLIAMNVVLMPLQSANSPTVFEIGYAAQVPLATAFTLLAALLMYHLGRRWSRPLTGRPAIATLTVVAPGVAFPILAHLLLNSTTKAARHAPVYACYFALLTVALVAAAHLVRRGRIRRGRWTASLGALGAADVAVTLPFLTSATRENELSLVTAPLWLFSSLTDWGFGVIEGMGVFLLGDILELDAQLLIVFTGWAFGVVFAAARATVAVPAPEAAIAGES
;
A
#
# COMPACT_ATOMS: atom_id res chain seq x y z
N MET A 1 -15.75 49.22 -5.53
CA MET A 1 -14.53 48.91 -6.32
C MET A 1 -13.66 47.82 -5.71
N VAL A 2 -13.42 47.82 -4.39
CA VAL A 2 -12.56 46.82 -3.70
C VAL A 2 -13.05 45.37 -3.86
N THR A 3 -14.35 45.13 -3.68
CA THR A 3 -14.99 43.80 -3.83
C THR A 3 -14.83 43.17 -5.22
N ARG A 4 -14.82 44.00 -6.27
CA ARG A 4 -14.61 43.54 -7.66
C ARG A 4 -13.17 43.05 -7.87
N ARG A 5 -12.18 43.73 -7.29
CA ARG A 5 -10.77 43.32 -7.38
C ARG A 5 -10.51 42.02 -6.63
N ILE A 6 -11.06 41.87 -5.44
CA ILE A 6 -10.93 40.64 -4.64
C ILE A 6 -11.58 39.46 -5.36
N SER A 7 -12.79 39.63 -5.90
CA SER A 7 -13.50 38.56 -6.63
C SER A 7 -12.74 38.13 -7.89
N ALA A 8 -12.14 39.08 -8.63
CA ALA A 8 -11.31 38.77 -9.80
C ALA A 8 -10.00 38.02 -9.43
N ALA A 9 -9.37 38.38 -8.32
CA ALA A 9 -8.20 37.67 -7.81
C ALA A 9 -8.55 36.22 -7.41
N LEU A 10 -9.68 36.03 -6.71
CA LEU A 10 -10.20 34.71 -6.34
C LEU A 10 -10.56 33.86 -7.56
N LEU A 11 -11.16 34.44 -8.60
CA LEU A 11 -11.41 33.74 -9.87
C LEU A 11 -10.12 33.31 -10.56
N THR A 12 -9.10 34.17 -10.56
CA THR A 12 -7.81 33.85 -11.17
C THR A 12 -7.14 32.69 -10.42
N LEU A 13 -7.19 32.73 -9.08
CA LEU A 13 -6.74 31.64 -8.23
C LEU A 13 -7.53 30.35 -8.50
N ALA A 14 -8.86 30.41 -8.57
CA ALA A 14 -9.72 29.26 -8.85
C ALA A 14 -9.38 28.64 -10.22
N ALA A 15 -9.30 29.45 -11.28
CA ALA A 15 -9.02 29.00 -12.65
C ALA A 15 -7.61 28.39 -12.80
N SER A 16 -6.62 28.90 -12.07
CA SER A 16 -5.26 28.34 -12.08
C SER A 16 -5.18 26.88 -11.65
N ARG A 17 -6.17 26.39 -10.89
CA ARG A 17 -6.23 25.01 -10.38
C ARG A 17 -6.79 24.02 -11.38
N TRP A 18 -7.33 24.49 -12.51
CA TRP A 18 -7.93 23.66 -13.56
C TRP A 18 -6.95 23.44 -14.74
N PRO A 19 -7.10 22.34 -15.49
CA PRO A 19 -6.29 22.05 -16.68
C PRO A 19 -6.37 23.18 -17.71
N ALA A 20 -5.28 23.42 -18.44
CA ALA A 20 -5.18 24.52 -19.41
C ALA A 20 -6.31 24.49 -20.45
N ALA A 21 -6.69 23.30 -20.94
CA ALA A 21 -7.75 23.12 -21.94
C ALA A 21 -9.14 23.58 -21.47
N LEU A 22 -9.42 23.54 -20.16
CA LEU A 22 -10.71 23.96 -19.59
C LEU A 22 -10.66 25.35 -18.96
N ARG A 23 -9.45 25.89 -18.76
CA ARG A 23 -9.24 27.11 -17.99
C ARG A 23 -9.90 28.30 -18.64
N ASP A 24 -9.79 28.42 -19.96
CA ASP A 24 -10.31 29.57 -20.69
C ASP A 24 -11.84 29.53 -20.80
N ASP A 25 -12.42 28.34 -20.97
CA ASP A 25 -13.87 28.14 -21.01
C ASP A 25 -14.51 28.43 -19.65
N LEU A 26 -13.98 27.83 -18.58
CA LEU A 26 -14.46 28.06 -17.21
C LEU A 26 -14.25 29.52 -16.79
N ARG A 27 -13.13 30.13 -17.18
CA ARG A 27 -12.88 31.54 -16.87
C ARG A 27 -13.91 32.44 -17.56
N ARG A 28 -14.24 32.18 -18.83
CA ARG A 28 -15.28 32.92 -19.56
C ARG A 28 -16.64 32.78 -18.88
N GLU A 29 -17.05 31.55 -18.58
CA GLU A 29 -18.32 31.25 -17.91
C GLU A 29 -18.42 31.93 -16.54
N TRP A 30 -17.42 31.75 -15.67
CA TRP A 30 -17.45 32.36 -14.34
C TRP A 30 -17.37 33.88 -14.39
N THR A 31 -16.65 34.47 -15.36
CA THR A 31 -16.66 35.93 -15.52
C THR A 31 -18.02 36.45 -15.96
N ALA A 32 -18.76 35.69 -16.78
CA ALA A 32 -20.13 36.04 -17.17
C ALA A 32 -21.09 35.99 -15.97
N GLU A 33 -21.04 34.92 -15.17
CA GLU A 33 -21.86 34.83 -13.94
C GLU A 33 -21.52 35.95 -12.93
N LEU A 34 -20.23 36.27 -12.78
CA LEU A 34 -19.79 37.33 -11.89
C LEU A 34 -20.21 38.71 -12.40
N HIS A 35 -20.32 38.90 -13.72
CA HIS A 35 -20.85 40.10 -14.34
C HIS A 35 -22.36 40.27 -14.05
N VAL A 36 -23.15 39.21 -14.23
CA VAL A 36 -24.60 39.21 -13.90
C VAL A 36 -24.84 39.56 -12.42
N LEU A 37 -24.03 39.01 -11.51
CA LEU A 37 -24.12 39.35 -10.09
C LEU A 37 -23.72 40.80 -9.77
N SER A 38 -22.82 41.37 -10.58
CA SER A 38 -22.37 42.76 -10.43
C SER A 38 -23.42 43.78 -10.91
N GLU A 39 -24.13 43.49 -12.00
CA GLU A 39 -25.20 44.34 -12.53
C GLU A 39 -26.40 44.42 -11.58
N GLY A 40 -26.71 43.32 -10.90
CA GLY A 40 -27.76 43.28 -9.88
C GLY A 40 -27.43 43.97 -8.56
N GLY A 41 -26.28 44.66 -8.44
CA GLY A 41 -25.87 45.35 -7.19
C GLY A 41 -25.53 44.42 -6.01
N ARG A 42 -25.50 43.09 -6.22
CA ARG A 42 -25.36 42.08 -5.16
C ARG A 42 -23.88 41.78 -4.85
N SER A 43 -23.17 42.80 -4.37
CA SER A 43 -21.73 42.74 -4.07
C SER A 43 -21.33 41.60 -3.12
N TRP A 44 -22.19 41.26 -2.15
CA TRP A 44 -21.95 40.15 -1.23
C TRP A 44 -22.11 38.78 -1.91
N ALA A 45 -23.13 38.60 -2.75
CA ALA A 45 -23.35 37.34 -3.47
C ALA A 45 -22.19 37.04 -4.44
N MET A 46 -21.67 38.08 -5.09
CA MET A 46 -20.48 38.03 -5.96
C MET A 46 -19.24 37.51 -5.21
N LEU A 47 -18.98 38.04 -4.01
CA LEU A 47 -17.84 37.61 -3.20
C LEU A 47 -18.02 36.16 -2.72
N ARG A 48 -19.21 35.80 -2.23
CA ARG A 48 -19.52 34.44 -1.77
C ARG A 48 -19.36 33.43 -2.91
N TYR A 49 -19.79 33.78 -4.12
CA TYR A 49 -19.60 32.94 -5.31
C TYR A 49 -18.12 32.76 -5.66
N ALA A 50 -17.33 33.84 -5.67
CA ALA A 50 -15.89 33.75 -5.94
C ALA A 50 -15.14 32.92 -4.88
N VAL A 51 -15.50 33.06 -3.60
CA VAL A 51 -14.95 32.25 -2.51
C VAL A 51 -15.36 30.78 -2.65
N SER A 52 -16.62 30.51 -2.98
CA SER A 52 -17.12 29.16 -3.25
C SER A 52 -16.30 28.48 -4.35
N LEU A 53 -16.07 29.17 -5.47
CA LEU A 53 -15.21 28.66 -6.55
C LEU A 53 -13.77 28.42 -6.11
N ALA A 54 -13.17 29.35 -5.36
CA ALA A 54 -11.80 29.21 -4.88
C ALA A 54 -11.61 28.03 -3.91
N VAL A 55 -12.63 27.72 -3.11
CA VAL A 55 -12.64 26.63 -2.13
C VAL A 55 -13.03 25.29 -2.77
N SER A 56 -13.87 25.32 -3.82
CA SER A 56 -14.29 24.11 -4.52
C SER A 56 -13.09 23.31 -5.04
N ARG A 57 -13.10 22.00 -4.81
CA ARG A 57 -12.07 21.11 -5.35
C ARG A 57 -12.42 20.80 -6.80
N PRO A 58 -11.45 20.84 -7.73
CA PRO A 58 -11.71 20.42 -9.09
C PRO A 58 -12.26 19.00 -9.07
N VAL A 59 -13.46 18.80 -9.62
CA VAL A 59 -14.01 17.47 -9.82
C VAL A 59 -13.11 16.82 -10.86
N PRO A 60 -12.38 15.75 -10.52
CA PRO A 60 -11.51 15.11 -11.49
C PRO A 60 -12.39 14.52 -12.59
N ASP A 61 -12.35 15.13 -13.78
CA ASP A 61 -12.98 14.55 -14.96
C ASP A 61 -12.24 13.26 -15.33
N HIS A 62 -12.84 12.12 -14.99
CA HIS A 62 -12.28 10.79 -15.22
C HIS A 62 -12.37 10.41 -16.71
N SER A 63 -13.26 11.03 -17.48
CA SER A 63 -13.47 10.81 -18.92
C SER A 63 -12.33 11.38 -19.76
N ALA A 64 -11.83 12.56 -19.40
CA ALA A 64 -10.82 13.31 -20.16
C ALA A 64 -9.35 12.95 -19.82
N MET A 65 -9.09 11.87 -19.08
CA MET A 65 -7.73 11.50 -18.72
C MET A 65 -6.98 10.98 -19.96
N PRO A 66 -5.89 11.64 -20.42
CA PRO A 66 -5.17 11.19 -21.61
C PRO A 66 -4.65 9.77 -21.40
N LEU A 67 -4.76 8.93 -22.44
CA LEU A 67 -4.40 7.50 -22.43
C LEU A 67 -3.02 7.25 -21.80
N GLY A 68 -2.03 8.12 -22.07
CA GLY A 68 -0.68 8.03 -21.50
C GLY A 68 -0.65 8.11 -19.97
N ARG A 69 -1.55 8.88 -19.34
CA ARG A 69 -1.62 9.00 -17.88
C ARG A 69 -2.23 7.76 -17.24
N ARG A 70 -3.24 7.15 -17.88
CA ARG A 70 -3.81 5.87 -17.44
C ARG A 70 -2.78 4.72 -17.56
N ALA A 71 -2.08 4.65 -18.69
CA ALA A 71 -1.00 3.68 -18.90
C ALA A 71 0.10 3.84 -17.84
N TRP A 72 0.50 5.08 -17.55
CA TRP A 72 1.50 5.36 -16.51
C TRP A 72 1.07 4.95 -15.10
N HIS A 73 -0.21 5.08 -14.77
CA HIS A 73 -0.74 4.57 -13.50
C HIS A 73 -0.69 3.04 -13.41
N ALA A 74 -1.02 2.34 -14.50
CA ALA A 74 -0.89 0.90 -14.57
C ALA A 74 0.58 0.48 -14.45
N VAL A 75 1.49 1.10 -15.19
CA VAL A 75 2.95 0.86 -15.11
C VAL A 75 3.46 1.05 -13.67
N ARG A 76 3.06 2.12 -12.98
CA ARG A 76 3.47 2.38 -11.60
C ARG A 76 3.02 1.28 -10.63
N LEU A 77 1.80 0.78 -10.78
CA LEU A 77 1.27 -0.23 -9.86
C LEU A 77 1.73 -1.65 -10.22
N VAL A 78 1.83 -1.97 -11.50
CA VAL A 78 2.12 -3.34 -11.96
C VAL A 78 3.62 -3.60 -12.07
N LEU A 79 4.41 -2.61 -12.48
CA LEU A 79 5.85 -2.77 -12.71
C LEU A 79 6.69 -2.08 -11.64
N LEU A 80 6.45 -0.79 -11.39
CA LEU A 80 7.30 -0.01 -10.48
C LEU A 80 7.12 -0.42 -9.02
N ALA A 81 5.90 -0.73 -8.59
CA ALA A 81 5.62 -1.09 -7.20
C ALA A 81 6.33 -2.38 -6.74
N PRO A 82 6.25 -3.53 -7.43
CA PRO A 82 6.99 -4.72 -7.02
C PRO A 82 8.51 -4.52 -7.06
N LEU A 83 9.02 -3.79 -8.06
CA LEU A 83 10.44 -3.41 -8.11
C LEU A 83 10.85 -2.57 -6.88
N LEU A 84 10.01 -1.63 -6.47
CA LEU A 84 10.27 -0.79 -5.32
C LEU A 84 10.14 -1.57 -4.00
N CYS A 85 9.20 -2.52 -3.90
CA CYS A 85 9.14 -3.45 -2.77
C CYS A 85 10.46 -4.21 -2.62
N ALA A 86 10.98 -4.78 -3.71
CA ALA A 86 12.26 -5.49 -3.71
C ALA A 86 13.45 -4.56 -3.41
N ALA A 87 13.48 -3.36 -4.00
CA ALA A 87 14.54 -2.40 -3.76
C ALA A 87 14.56 -1.89 -2.30
N LEU A 88 13.40 -1.60 -1.71
CA LEU A 88 13.30 -1.19 -0.30
C LEU A 88 13.65 -2.34 0.63
N TYR A 89 13.28 -3.57 0.27
CA TYR A 89 13.70 -4.75 1.00
C TYR A 89 15.23 -4.93 0.98
N LEU A 90 15.85 -4.86 -0.19
CA LEU A 90 17.31 -4.92 -0.32
C LEU A 90 17.99 -3.77 0.45
N ALA A 91 17.46 -2.55 0.36
CA ALA A 91 17.94 -1.42 1.14
C ALA A 91 17.82 -1.65 2.65
N SER A 92 16.80 -2.38 3.11
CA SER A 92 16.64 -2.77 4.51
C SER A 92 17.75 -3.74 4.96
N LEU A 93 18.09 -4.73 4.12
CA LEU A 93 19.20 -5.64 4.40
C LEU A 93 20.55 -4.92 4.40
N ILE A 94 20.77 -4.00 3.46
CA ILE A 94 22.01 -3.19 3.43
C ILE A 94 22.09 -2.31 4.69
N ALA A 95 21.01 -1.61 5.05
CA ALA A 95 20.97 -0.78 6.24
C ALA A 95 21.25 -1.58 7.52
N MET A 96 20.66 -2.77 7.64
CA MET A 96 20.97 -3.70 8.73
C MET A 96 22.46 -4.06 8.75
N ASN A 97 23.04 -4.48 7.63
CA ASN A 97 24.46 -4.84 7.56
C ASN A 97 25.37 -3.67 7.91
N VAL A 98 25.05 -2.44 7.47
CA VAL A 98 25.82 -1.23 7.84
C VAL A 98 25.82 -1.00 9.36
N VAL A 99 24.70 -1.27 10.03
CA VAL A 99 24.59 -1.16 11.50
C VAL A 99 25.34 -2.29 12.22
N LEU A 100 25.29 -3.50 11.68
CA LEU A 100 25.88 -4.70 12.31
C LEU A 100 27.37 -4.86 12.06
N MET A 101 27.89 -4.41 10.92
CA MET A 101 29.29 -4.62 10.52
C MET A 101 30.30 -4.15 11.59
N PRO A 102 30.14 -2.98 12.25
CA PRO A 102 31.04 -2.57 13.33
C PRO A 102 30.97 -3.45 14.59
N LEU A 103 29.80 -4.03 14.87
CA LEU A 103 29.61 -4.92 16.02
C LEU A 103 30.22 -6.29 15.75
N GLN A 104 30.07 -6.78 14.52
CA GLN A 104 30.59 -8.08 14.08
C GLN A 104 32.11 -8.07 13.82
N SER A 105 32.69 -6.89 13.55
CA SER A 105 34.15 -6.74 13.41
C SER A 105 34.87 -6.43 14.73
N ALA A 106 34.13 -6.31 15.83
CA ALA A 106 34.73 -6.06 17.13
C ALA A 106 35.51 -7.29 17.61
N ASN A 107 36.74 -7.09 18.11
CA ASN A 107 37.58 -8.16 18.67
C ASN A 107 37.04 -8.75 20.00
N SER A 108 35.90 -8.28 20.49
CA SER A 108 35.29 -8.74 21.73
C SER A 108 34.23 -9.80 21.44
N PRO A 109 34.34 -11.02 21.99
CA PRO A 109 33.36 -12.08 21.76
C PRO A 109 31.95 -11.68 22.21
N THR A 110 31.83 -10.92 23.30
CA THR A 110 30.53 -10.43 23.80
C THR A 110 29.88 -9.45 22.83
N VAL A 111 30.66 -8.57 22.19
CA VAL A 111 30.11 -7.59 21.22
C VAL A 111 29.68 -8.28 19.93
N PHE A 112 30.45 -9.29 19.50
CA PHE A 112 30.11 -10.13 18.37
C PHE A 112 28.77 -10.87 18.59
N GLU A 113 28.58 -11.49 19.75
CA GLU A 113 27.32 -12.16 20.11
C GLU A 113 26.12 -11.20 20.11
N ILE A 114 26.28 -9.99 20.62
CA ILE A 114 25.24 -8.94 20.57
C ILE A 114 24.89 -8.59 19.12
N GLY A 115 25.91 -8.40 18.26
CA GLY A 115 25.71 -8.12 16.84
C GLY A 115 24.94 -9.23 16.13
N TYR A 116 25.23 -10.48 16.47
CA TYR A 116 24.53 -11.64 15.92
C TYR A 116 23.07 -11.71 16.39
N ALA A 117 22.82 -11.60 17.70
CA ALA A 117 21.48 -11.61 18.27
C ALA A 117 20.61 -10.43 17.80
N ALA A 118 21.23 -9.29 17.43
CA ALA A 118 20.53 -8.13 16.89
C ALA A 118 20.12 -8.26 15.42
N GLN A 119 20.62 -9.27 14.68
CA GLN A 119 20.45 -9.36 13.24
C GLN A 119 18.99 -9.48 12.81
N VAL A 120 18.29 -10.49 13.33
CA VAL A 120 16.88 -10.75 12.97
C VAL A 120 15.96 -9.60 13.42
N PRO A 121 16.04 -9.08 14.66
CA PRO A 121 15.24 -7.93 15.08
C PRO A 121 15.45 -6.68 14.23
N LEU A 122 16.71 -6.36 13.86
CA LEU A 122 17.00 -5.23 12.99
C LEU A 122 16.46 -5.45 11.57
N ALA A 123 16.64 -6.64 11.00
CA ALA A 123 16.09 -6.98 9.69
C ALA A 123 14.57 -6.78 9.66
N THR A 124 13.87 -7.29 10.68
CA THR A 124 12.42 -7.16 10.85
C THR A 124 12.01 -5.70 11.01
N ALA A 125 12.71 -4.92 11.84
CA ALA A 125 12.42 -3.50 12.06
C ALA A 125 12.56 -2.68 10.76
N PHE A 126 13.65 -2.86 10.01
CA PHE A 126 13.83 -2.16 8.72
C PHE A 126 12.82 -2.63 7.68
N THR A 127 12.48 -3.91 7.64
CA THR A 127 11.43 -4.45 6.75
C THR A 127 10.05 -3.86 7.06
N LEU A 128 9.69 -3.71 8.34
CA LEU A 128 8.45 -3.06 8.75
C LEU A 128 8.42 -1.58 8.35
N LEU A 129 9.56 -0.88 8.45
CA LEU A 129 9.70 0.49 7.97
C LEU A 129 9.49 0.56 6.45
N ALA A 130 10.09 -0.35 5.68
CA ALA A 130 9.87 -0.46 4.24
C ALA A 130 8.40 -0.72 3.89
N ALA A 131 7.74 -1.63 4.61
CA ALA A 131 6.31 -1.90 4.44
C ALA A 131 5.44 -0.67 4.74
N LEU A 132 5.78 0.11 5.77
CA LEU A 132 5.09 1.36 6.09
C LEU A 132 5.26 2.41 4.98
N LEU A 133 6.46 2.57 4.44
CA LEU A 133 6.73 3.45 3.30
C LEU A 133 5.90 3.03 2.08
N MET A 134 5.87 1.73 1.77
CA MET A 134 5.06 1.18 0.69
C MET A 134 3.55 1.34 0.92
N TYR A 135 3.08 1.26 2.17
CA TYR A 135 1.70 1.58 2.51
C TYR A 135 1.35 3.04 2.18
N HIS A 136 2.20 3.99 2.57
CA HIS A 136 1.97 5.40 2.27
C HIS A 136 2.02 5.70 0.77
N LEU A 137 2.93 5.06 0.05
CA LEU A 137 3.08 5.23 -1.38
C LEU A 137 1.92 4.59 -2.16
N GLY A 138 1.53 3.38 -1.78
CA GLY A 138 0.37 2.67 -2.32
C GLY A 138 -0.91 3.49 -2.19
N ARG A 139 -1.12 4.16 -1.04
CA ARG A 139 -2.24 5.10 -0.84
C ARG A 139 -2.23 6.29 -1.81
N ARG A 140 -1.05 6.79 -2.16
CA ARG A 140 -0.90 7.91 -3.10
C ARG A 140 -1.14 7.45 -4.54
N TRP A 141 -0.68 6.24 -4.88
CA TRP A 141 -0.78 5.69 -6.22
C TRP A 141 -2.16 5.13 -6.58
N SER A 142 -2.97 4.77 -5.58
CA SER A 142 -4.32 4.23 -5.78
C SER A 142 -5.41 5.28 -6.00
N ARG A 143 -5.06 6.58 -6.08
CA ARG A 143 -6.01 7.66 -6.41
C ARG A 143 -6.88 7.38 -7.65
N PRO A 144 -6.38 6.77 -8.75
CA PRO A 144 -7.23 6.43 -9.90
C PRO A 144 -8.20 5.26 -9.67
N LEU A 145 -7.98 4.47 -8.61
CA LEU A 145 -8.75 3.27 -8.27
C LEU A 145 -9.80 3.53 -7.17
N THR A 146 -9.99 4.80 -6.83
CA THR A 146 -10.97 5.31 -5.87
C THR A 146 -12.36 4.73 -6.16
N GLY A 147 -12.94 4.04 -5.16
CA GLY A 147 -14.25 3.38 -5.26
C GLY A 147 -14.24 1.99 -5.90
N ARG A 148 -13.09 1.47 -6.33
CA ARG A 148 -12.96 0.21 -7.08
C ARG A 148 -12.02 -0.79 -6.37
N PRO A 149 -12.37 -1.28 -5.16
CA PRO A 149 -11.47 -2.12 -4.36
C PRO A 149 -11.16 -3.48 -4.99
N ALA A 150 -12.06 -4.06 -5.79
CA ALA A 150 -11.81 -5.32 -6.48
C ALA A 150 -10.67 -5.19 -7.51
N ILE A 151 -10.72 -4.16 -8.35
CA ILE A 151 -9.65 -3.84 -9.31
C ILE A 151 -8.36 -3.54 -8.57
N ALA A 152 -8.42 -2.78 -7.48
CA ALA A 152 -7.27 -2.46 -6.65
C ALA A 152 -6.60 -3.71 -6.05
N THR A 153 -7.39 -4.70 -5.65
CA THR A 153 -6.89 -5.98 -5.13
C THR A 153 -6.19 -6.77 -6.23
N LEU A 154 -6.83 -6.95 -7.39
CA LEU A 154 -6.22 -7.63 -8.54
C LEU A 154 -4.91 -6.97 -9.00
N THR A 155 -4.89 -5.63 -9.00
CA THR A 155 -3.73 -4.82 -9.40
C THR A 155 -2.51 -5.04 -8.51
N VAL A 156 -2.71 -5.47 -7.26
CA VAL A 156 -1.60 -5.78 -6.33
C VAL A 156 -1.26 -7.25 -6.33
N VAL A 157 -2.29 -8.12 -6.34
CA VAL A 157 -2.14 -9.57 -6.25
C VAL A 157 -1.42 -10.14 -7.47
N ALA A 158 -1.81 -9.75 -8.68
CA ALA A 158 -1.20 -10.27 -9.90
C ALA A 158 0.32 -10.00 -9.98
N PRO A 159 0.80 -8.75 -9.86
CA PRO A 159 2.25 -8.49 -9.84
C PRO A 159 2.92 -8.99 -8.56
N GLY A 160 2.21 -9.03 -7.43
CA GLY A 160 2.72 -9.60 -6.18
C GLY A 160 3.08 -11.07 -6.29
N VAL A 161 2.29 -11.87 -7.02
CA VAL A 161 2.60 -13.28 -7.33
C VAL A 161 3.66 -13.39 -8.42
N ALA A 162 3.48 -12.66 -9.52
CA ALA A 162 4.32 -12.83 -10.70
C ALA A 162 5.77 -12.39 -10.46
N PHE A 163 5.98 -11.28 -9.75
CA PHE A 163 7.31 -10.69 -9.62
C PHE A 163 8.30 -11.57 -8.84
N PRO A 164 8.01 -12.08 -7.63
CA PRO A 164 8.94 -12.92 -6.90
C PRO A 164 9.27 -14.23 -7.62
N ILE A 165 8.30 -14.81 -8.34
CA ILE A 165 8.51 -16.01 -9.18
C ILE A 165 9.47 -15.69 -10.32
N LEU A 166 9.23 -14.59 -11.06
CA LEU A 166 10.11 -14.15 -12.14
C LEU A 166 11.50 -13.81 -11.62
N ALA A 167 11.63 -13.17 -10.47
CA ALA A 167 12.91 -12.86 -9.85
C ALA A 167 13.71 -14.14 -9.56
N HIS A 168 13.07 -15.19 -9.02
CA HIS A 168 13.70 -16.48 -8.81
C HIS A 168 14.12 -17.16 -10.12
N LEU A 169 13.27 -17.09 -11.16
CA LEU A 169 13.59 -17.65 -12.48
C LEU A 169 14.76 -16.94 -13.15
N LEU A 170 14.91 -15.63 -12.95
CA LEU A 170 15.94 -14.81 -13.59
C LEU A 170 17.28 -14.80 -12.82
N LEU A 171 17.24 -14.83 -11.48
CA LEU A 171 18.43 -14.64 -10.65
C LEU A 171 19.00 -15.94 -10.08
N ASN A 172 18.17 -16.97 -9.95
CA ASN A 172 18.53 -18.21 -9.27
C ASN A 172 18.42 -19.41 -10.22
N SER A 173 17.52 -20.34 -9.92
CA SER A 173 17.30 -21.56 -10.69
C SER A 173 15.81 -21.88 -10.77
N THR A 174 15.44 -22.62 -11.80
CA THR A 174 14.08 -23.15 -11.98
C THR A 174 13.63 -23.99 -10.77
N THR A 175 14.57 -24.68 -10.11
CA THR A 175 14.32 -25.45 -8.89
C THR A 175 13.90 -24.58 -7.71
N LYS A 176 14.58 -23.44 -7.48
CA LYS A 176 14.17 -22.50 -6.44
C LYS A 176 12.81 -21.88 -6.76
N ALA A 177 12.61 -21.43 -7.99
CA ALA A 177 11.32 -20.88 -8.41
C ALA A 177 10.17 -21.86 -8.19
N ALA A 178 10.36 -23.15 -8.52
CA ALA A 178 9.35 -24.19 -8.28
C ALA A 178 9.07 -24.43 -6.79
N ARG A 179 10.09 -24.28 -5.92
CA ARG A 179 9.94 -24.39 -4.46
C ARG A 179 9.18 -23.22 -3.85
N HIS A 180 9.44 -21.99 -4.29
CA HIS A 180 8.87 -20.78 -3.70
C HIS A 180 7.57 -20.31 -4.37
N ALA A 181 7.29 -20.70 -5.62
CA ALA A 181 6.04 -20.33 -6.30
C ALA A 181 4.75 -20.70 -5.54
N PRO A 182 4.64 -21.90 -4.90
CA PRO A 182 3.48 -22.24 -4.08
C PRO A 182 3.29 -21.30 -2.88
N VAL A 183 4.39 -20.81 -2.28
CA VAL A 183 4.38 -19.86 -1.16
C VAL A 183 3.68 -18.58 -1.59
N TYR A 184 4.14 -17.97 -2.68
CA TYR A 184 3.56 -16.72 -3.17
C TYR A 184 2.12 -16.90 -3.62
N ALA A 185 1.81 -17.98 -4.36
CA ALA A 185 0.45 -18.26 -4.81
C ALA A 185 -0.51 -18.41 -3.61
N CYS A 186 -0.13 -19.20 -2.60
CA CYS A 186 -0.92 -19.39 -1.40
C CYS A 186 -1.10 -18.10 -0.60
N TYR A 187 0.00 -17.40 -0.33
CA TYR A 187 -0.01 -16.14 0.41
C TYR A 187 -0.95 -15.11 -0.24
N PHE A 188 -0.79 -14.86 -1.54
CA PHE A 188 -1.60 -13.85 -2.22
C PHE A 188 -3.04 -14.28 -2.42
N ALA A 189 -3.35 -15.57 -2.53
CA ALA A 189 -4.72 -16.07 -2.54
C ALA A 189 -5.41 -15.79 -1.20
N LEU A 190 -4.77 -16.12 -0.08
CA LEU A 190 -5.31 -15.86 1.27
C LEU A 190 -5.39 -14.35 1.56
N LEU A 191 -4.37 -13.59 1.17
CA LEU A 191 -4.35 -12.13 1.29
C LEU A 191 -5.50 -11.50 0.49
N THR A 192 -5.83 -12.02 -0.69
CA THR A 192 -6.97 -11.54 -1.50
C THR A 192 -8.27 -11.66 -0.71
N VAL A 193 -8.51 -12.81 -0.07
CA VAL A 193 -9.71 -13.03 0.77
C VAL A 193 -9.75 -12.02 1.91
N ALA A 194 -8.64 -11.84 2.62
CA ALA A 194 -8.53 -10.87 3.72
C ALA A 194 -8.78 -9.43 3.26
N LEU A 195 -8.21 -9.02 2.12
CA LEU A 195 -8.35 -7.68 1.54
C LEU A 195 -9.78 -7.41 1.07
N VAL A 196 -10.44 -8.39 0.44
CA VAL A 196 -11.84 -8.26 0.01
C VAL A 196 -12.76 -8.12 1.23
N ALA A 197 -12.58 -8.96 2.26
CA ALA A 197 -13.34 -8.86 3.50
C ALA A 197 -13.11 -7.50 4.21
N ALA A 198 -11.86 -7.05 4.29
CA ALA A 198 -11.50 -5.76 4.87
C ALA A 198 -12.10 -4.58 4.08
N ALA A 199 -12.02 -4.61 2.75
CA ALA A 199 -12.61 -3.60 1.89
C ALA A 199 -14.13 -3.51 2.07
N HIS A 200 -14.82 -4.65 2.18
CA HIS A 200 -16.24 -4.70 2.47
C HIS A 200 -16.59 -4.06 3.82
N LEU A 201 -15.82 -4.36 4.88
CA LEU A 201 -15.99 -3.74 6.19
C LEU A 201 -15.75 -2.22 6.16
N VAL A 202 -14.73 -1.76 5.43
CA VAL A 202 -14.41 -0.34 5.28
C VAL A 202 -15.52 0.41 4.55
N ARG A 203 -16.09 -0.19 3.49
CA ARG A 203 -17.23 0.39 2.76
C ARG A 203 -18.47 0.55 3.63
N ARG A 204 -18.66 -0.31 4.63
CA ARG A 204 -19.71 -0.21 5.65
C ARG A 204 -19.37 0.75 6.79
N GLY A 205 -18.33 1.58 6.66
CA GLY A 205 -17.88 2.52 7.69
C GLY A 205 -17.13 1.87 8.86
N ARG A 206 -16.94 0.55 8.88
CA ARG A 206 -16.28 -0.19 9.98
C ARG A 206 -14.75 -0.24 9.79
N ILE A 207 -14.13 0.94 9.69
CA ILE A 207 -12.70 1.08 9.33
C ILE A 207 -11.78 0.33 10.29
N ARG A 208 -12.02 0.40 11.61
CA ARG A 208 -11.21 -0.30 12.62
C ARG A 208 -11.27 -1.81 12.46
N ARG A 209 -12.46 -2.37 12.23
CA ARG A 209 -12.62 -3.82 12.01
C ARG A 209 -11.97 -4.26 10.71
N GLY A 210 -12.16 -3.50 9.62
CA GLY A 210 -11.49 -3.80 8.35
C GLY A 210 -9.95 -3.82 8.46
N ARG A 211 -9.36 -2.89 9.22
CA ARG A 211 -7.92 -2.90 9.51
C ARG A 211 -7.49 -4.16 10.26
N TRP A 212 -8.18 -4.51 11.33
CA TRP A 212 -7.89 -5.74 12.07
C TRP A 212 -8.04 -7.00 11.22
N THR A 213 -9.11 -7.09 10.43
CA THR A 213 -9.33 -8.24 9.52
C THR A 213 -8.21 -8.36 8.49
N ALA A 214 -7.78 -7.25 7.89
CA ALA A 214 -6.66 -7.28 6.95
C ALA A 214 -5.35 -7.69 7.65
N SER A 215 -5.02 -7.07 8.79
CA SER A 215 -3.79 -7.35 9.54
C SER A 215 -3.72 -8.80 10.00
N LEU A 216 -4.77 -9.30 10.67
CA LEU A 216 -4.83 -10.69 11.13
C LEU A 216 -4.84 -11.68 9.95
N GLY A 217 -5.59 -11.36 8.89
CA GLY A 217 -5.64 -12.19 7.70
C GLY A 217 -4.29 -12.25 6.96
N ALA A 218 -3.55 -11.14 6.90
CA ALA A 218 -2.22 -11.12 6.29
C ALA A 218 -1.17 -11.88 7.13
N LEU A 219 -1.24 -11.77 8.46
CA LEU A 219 -0.38 -12.53 9.37
C LEU A 219 -0.66 -14.03 9.23
N GLY A 220 -1.92 -14.45 9.29
CA GLY A 220 -2.29 -15.85 9.09
C GLY A 220 -1.93 -16.37 7.69
N ALA A 221 -2.10 -15.54 6.65
CA ALA A 221 -1.70 -15.89 5.29
C ALA A 221 -0.17 -16.09 5.16
N ALA A 222 0.62 -15.20 5.77
CA ALA A 222 2.07 -15.30 5.77
C ALA A 222 2.53 -16.55 6.52
N ASP A 223 1.96 -16.83 7.68
CA ASP A 223 2.29 -18.01 8.48
C ASP A 223 1.98 -19.31 7.71
N VAL A 224 0.75 -19.45 7.18
CA VAL A 224 0.37 -20.61 6.35
C VAL A 224 1.27 -20.75 5.12
N ALA A 225 1.57 -19.67 4.40
CA ALA A 225 2.41 -19.73 3.21
C ALA A 225 3.84 -20.17 3.54
N VAL A 226 4.40 -19.66 4.64
CA VAL A 226 5.73 -20.01 5.16
C VAL A 226 5.80 -21.47 5.60
N THR A 227 4.69 -22.13 5.93
CA THR A 227 4.71 -23.58 6.23
C THR A 227 4.90 -24.47 4.99
N LEU A 228 4.53 -24.00 3.79
CA LEU A 228 4.51 -24.83 2.58
C LEU A 228 5.90 -25.35 2.15
N PRO A 229 6.98 -24.55 2.17
CA PRO A 229 8.31 -25.04 1.84
C PRO A 229 8.73 -26.18 2.77
N PHE A 230 8.40 -26.11 4.05
CA PHE A 230 8.68 -27.18 5.00
C PHE A 230 7.85 -28.43 4.74
N LEU A 231 6.55 -28.31 4.47
CA LEU A 231 5.73 -29.48 4.13
C LEU A 231 6.26 -30.23 2.90
N THR A 232 6.84 -29.49 1.95
CA THR A 232 7.40 -30.05 0.72
C THR A 232 8.86 -30.51 0.84
N SER A 233 9.59 -30.10 1.89
CA SER A 233 10.99 -30.47 2.13
C SER A 233 11.20 -31.41 3.32
N ALA A 234 10.26 -31.49 4.26
CA ALA A 234 10.29 -32.33 5.46
C ALA A 234 10.26 -33.84 5.15
N THR A 235 10.05 -34.24 3.90
CA THR A 235 10.04 -35.66 3.50
C THR A 235 11.42 -36.27 3.32
N ARG A 236 12.54 -35.53 3.53
CA ARG A 236 13.87 -36.10 3.27
C ARG A 236 14.84 -36.23 4.44
N GLU A 237 14.89 -35.34 5.45
CA GLU A 237 16.01 -35.43 6.42
C GLU A 237 15.91 -34.68 7.79
N ASN A 238 14.82 -33.98 8.16
CA ASN A 238 14.85 -33.06 9.33
C ASN A 238 13.83 -33.33 10.46
N GLU A 239 14.32 -33.22 11.71
CA GLU A 239 13.65 -33.36 13.02
C GLU A 239 12.68 -32.22 13.39
N LEU A 240 12.32 -31.33 12.46
CA LEU A 240 11.41 -30.22 12.73
C LEU A 240 9.97 -30.75 12.84
N SER A 241 9.49 -30.86 14.08
CA SER A 241 8.12 -31.29 14.36
C SER A 241 7.11 -30.34 13.72
N LEU A 242 6.20 -30.89 12.91
CA LEU A 242 5.06 -30.19 12.31
C LEU A 242 4.15 -29.52 13.36
N VAL A 243 4.27 -29.91 14.63
CA VAL A 243 3.51 -29.34 15.75
C VAL A 243 3.89 -27.88 16.01
N THR A 244 5.09 -27.41 15.62
CA THR A 244 5.53 -26.01 15.79
C THR A 244 5.20 -25.11 14.61
N ALA A 245 4.66 -25.66 13.52
CA ALA A 245 4.38 -24.93 12.28
C ALA A 245 3.59 -23.61 12.42
N PRO A 246 2.59 -23.47 13.32
CA PRO A 246 1.78 -22.25 13.43
C PRO A 246 2.48 -21.02 14.02
N LEU A 247 3.78 -21.11 14.33
CA LEU A 247 4.57 -20.02 14.92
C LEU A 247 5.84 -19.71 14.13
N TRP A 248 6.05 -20.38 12.99
CA TRP A 248 7.31 -20.24 12.24
C TRP A 248 7.52 -18.85 11.67
N LEU A 249 6.46 -18.12 11.29
CA LEU A 249 6.61 -16.72 10.91
C LEU A 249 7.10 -15.85 12.08
N PHE A 250 6.56 -16.09 13.28
CA PHE A 250 6.99 -15.34 14.46
C PHE A 250 8.44 -15.67 14.80
N SER A 251 8.79 -16.95 14.82
CA SER A 251 10.15 -17.42 15.08
C SER A 251 11.14 -16.92 14.03
N SER A 252 10.78 -16.89 12.74
CA SER A 252 11.64 -16.35 11.68
C SER A 252 11.89 -14.85 11.80
N LEU A 253 10.93 -14.10 12.38
CA LEU A 253 11.01 -12.63 12.48
C LEU A 253 11.62 -12.13 13.78
N THR A 254 11.63 -12.96 14.82
CA THR A 254 12.08 -12.56 16.16
C THR A 254 13.26 -13.38 16.67
N ASP A 255 13.66 -14.42 15.94
CA ASP A 255 14.62 -15.44 16.40
C ASP A 255 14.16 -16.15 17.69
N TRP A 256 12.88 -15.99 18.04
CA TRP A 256 12.32 -16.52 19.27
C TRP A 256 11.50 -17.77 18.98
N GLY A 257 12.09 -18.94 19.26
CA GLY A 257 11.46 -20.25 19.09
C GLY A 257 10.51 -20.68 20.21
N PHE A 258 10.20 -19.81 21.18
CA PHE A 258 9.50 -20.17 22.45
C PHE A 258 10.11 -21.38 23.18
N GLY A 259 11.41 -21.64 23.00
CA GLY A 259 12.10 -22.82 23.54
C GLY A 259 11.75 -24.14 22.82
N VAL A 260 10.99 -24.10 21.72
CA VAL A 260 10.62 -25.29 20.94
C VAL A 260 11.51 -25.49 19.71
N ILE A 261 12.14 -24.42 19.23
CA ILE A 261 13.17 -24.46 18.18
C ILE A 261 14.47 -24.01 18.84
N GLU A 262 15.35 -24.94 19.18
CA GLU A 262 16.64 -24.67 19.81
C GLU A 262 17.81 -24.78 18.81
N GLY A 263 18.86 -24.00 19.05
CA GLY A 263 20.13 -24.08 18.34
C GLY A 263 20.03 -23.87 16.82
N MET A 264 20.48 -24.86 16.05
CA MET A 264 20.62 -24.78 14.59
C MET A 264 19.29 -24.72 13.83
N GLY A 265 18.17 -25.03 14.48
CA GLY A 265 16.84 -25.09 13.84
C GLY A 265 16.36 -23.75 13.29
N VAL A 266 16.78 -22.62 13.88
CA VAL A 266 16.38 -21.29 13.38
C VAL A 266 17.15 -20.89 12.11
N PHE A 267 18.42 -21.31 11.98
CA PHE A 267 19.21 -21.11 10.75
C PHE A 267 18.66 -21.91 9.59
N LEU A 268 18.24 -23.16 9.84
CA LEU A 268 17.51 -23.98 8.87
C LEU A 268 16.21 -23.30 8.42
N LEU A 269 15.52 -22.63 9.33
CA LEU A 269 14.32 -21.85 9.00
C LEU A 269 14.65 -20.71 8.02
N GLY A 270 15.73 -19.97 8.29
CA GLY A 270 16.25 -18.91 7.44
C GLY A 270 16.71 -19.42 6.07
N ASP A 271 17.37 -20.57 5.99
CA ASP A 271 17.83 -21.14 4.73
C ASP A 271 16.69 -21.69 3.87
N ILE A 272 15.64 -22.22 4.48
CA ILE A 272 14.47 -22.79 3.76
C ILE A 272 13.54 -21.68 3.28
N LEU A 273 13.30 -20.68 4.12
CA LEU A 273 12.44 -19.53 3.79
C LEU A 273 13.18 -18.45 3.03
N GLU A 274 14.50 -18.52 2.99
CA GLU A 274 15.40 -17.49 2.49
C GLU A 274 14.94 -16.11 3.01
N LEU A 275 14.45 -15.29 2.09
CA LEU A 275 14.08 -13.89 2.30
C LEU A 275 12.59 -13.64 2.06
N ASP A 276 11.80 -14.72 1.92
CA ASP A 276 10.40 -14.66 1.53
C ASP A 276 9.55 -13.95 2.57
N ALA A 277 9.69 -14.31 3.85
CA ALA A 277 8.86 -13.78 4.92
C ALA A 277 8.92 -12.24 4.99
N GLN A 278 10.12 -11.67 4.87
CA GLN A 278 10.32 -10.23 4.88
C GLN A 278 9.76 -9.58 3.61
N LEU A 279 9.95 -10.21 2.44
CA LEU A 279 9.40 -9.71 1.19
C LEU A 279 7.86 -9.66 1.23
N LEU A 280 7.21 -10.71 1.76
CA LEU A 280 5.76 -10.76 1.94
C LEU A 280 5.25 -9.62 2.83
N ILE A 281 5.98 -9.23 3.88
CA ILE A 281 5.63 -8.09 4.75
C ILE A 281 5.63 -6.78 3.95
N VAL A 282 6.66 -6.55 3.12
CA VAL A 282 6.73 -5.33 2.29
C VAL A 282 5.58 -5.27 1.27
N PHE A 283 5.27 -6.40 0.63
CA PHE A 283 4.12 -6.53 -0.27
C PHE A 283 2.78 -6.32 0.47
N THR A 284 2.65 -6.80 1.71
CA THR A 284 1.48 -6.54 2.58
C THR A 284 1.24 -5.05 2.73
N GLY A 285 2.29 -4.30 3.06
CA GLY A 285 2.24 -2.85 3.25
C GLY A 285 1.72 -2.15 2.00
N TRP A 286 2.29 -2.48 0.84
CA TRP A 286 1.83 -1.96 -0.45
C TRP A 286 0.36 -2.29 -0.73
N ALA A 287 -0.04 -3.56 -0.58
CA ALA A 287 -1.40 -4.03 -0.81
C ALA A 287 -2.43 -3.30 0.05
N PHE A 288 -2.12 -3.14 1.33
CA PHE A 288 -2.96 -2.41 2.27
C PHE A 288 -3.12 -0.96 1.83
N GLY A 289 -2.00 -0.32 1.44
CA GLY A 289 -2.02 1.06 1.02
C GLY A 289 -2.94 1.29 -0.17
N VAL A 290 -2.85 0.42 -1.18
CA VAL A 290 -3.66 0.50 -2.39
C VAL A 290 -5.13 0.21 -2.12
N VAL A 291 -5.45 -0.93 -1.49
CA VAL A 291 -6.84 -1.39 -1.30
C VAL A 291 -7.62 -0.52 -0.31
N PHE A 292 -7.02 -0.14 0.83
CA PHE A 292 -7.73 0.71 1.80
C PHE A 292 -8.03 2.11 1.25
N ALA A 293 -7.14 2.68 0.46
CA ALA A 293 -7.40 3.96 -0.18
C ALA A 293 -8.49 3.85 -1.26
N ALA A 294 -8.51 2.77 -2.04
CA ALA A 294 -9.58 2.50 -3.00
C ALA A 294 -10.95 2.32 -2.30
N ALA A 295 -11.00 1.64 -1.14
CA ALA A 295 -12.24 1.32 -0.44
C ALA A 295 -12.88 2.51 0.31
N ARG A 296 -12.11 3.54 0.73
CA ARG A 296 -12.62 4.64 1.56
C ARG A 296 -13.51 5.65 0.83
N ALA A 297 -13.40 5.73 -0.48
CA ALA A 297 -14.01 6.83 -1.21
C ALA A 297 -15.52 6.68 -1.45
N THR A 298 -16.09 5.49 -1.25
CA THR A 298 -17.54 5.29 -1.37
C THR A 298 -18.32 5.82 -0.17
N VAL A 299 -17.67 6.23 0.91
CA VAL A 299 -18.33 6.68 2.15
C VAL A 299 -18.72 8.17 2.11
N ALA A 300 -18.26 8.93 1.10
CA ALA A 300 -18.28 10.40 1.13
C ALA A 300 -19.43 11.09 0.36
N VAL A 301 -20.51 10.40 -0.02
CA VAL A 301 -21.68 11.06 -0.63
C VAL A 301 -22.80 11.12 0.41
N PRO A 302 -22.98 12.24 1.15
CA PRO A 302 -24.25 12.49 1.80
C PRO A 302 -25.31 12.53 0.69
N ALA A 303 -26.39 11.74 0.86
CA ALA A 303 -27.53 11.84 -0.02
C ALA A 303 -27.97 13.30 -0.09
N PRO A 304 -28.29 13.85 -1.28
CA PRO A 304 -28.87 15.18 -1.36
C PRO A 304 -30.13 15.15 -0.48
N GLU A 305 -30.04 15.88 0.62
CA GLU A 305 -31.13 16.13 1.55
C GLU A 305 -32.30 16.60 0.69
N ALA A 306 -33.40 15.86 0.73
CA ALA A 306 -34.58 16.11 -0.08
C ALA A 306 -35.12 17.50 0.27
N ALA A 307 -34.66 18.51 -0.45
CA ALA A 307 -35.17 19.87 -0.45
C ALA A 307 -36.51 19.90 -1.19
N ILE A 308 -37.49 19.12 -0.74
CA ILE A 308 -38.89 19.22 -1.16
C ILE A 308 -39.77 18.77 0.01
N ALA A 309 -40.06 19.67 0.95
CA ALA A 309 -41.29 19.68 1.74
C ALA A 309 -41.30 20.94 2.61
N GLY A 310 -41.88 22.04 2.10
CA GLY A 310 -42.04 23.25 2.91
C GLY A 310 -42.44 24.53 2.17
N GLU A 311 -43.20 24.43 1.08
CA GLU A 311 -44.03 25.54 0.62
C GLU A 311 -45.47 25.02 0.53
N SER A 312 -46.22 25.22 1.61
CA SER A 312 -47.69 25.17 1.67
C SER A 312 -48.16 26.12 2.76
#